data_AF-A0A668U485-F1
#
_entry.id   AF-A0A668U485-F1
#
_cell.length_a   1.000
_cell.length_b   1.000
_cell.length_c   1.000
_cell.angle_alpha   90.00
_cell.angle_beta   90.00
_cell.angle_gamma   90.00
#
_symmetry.space_group_name_H-M   'P 1'
#
loop_
_entity.id
_entity.type
_entity.pdbx_description
1 polymer ?
#
loop_
_entity_poly.entity_id
_entity_poly.type
_entity_poly.pdbx_seq_one_letter_code
_entity_poly.pdbx_strand_id
1 'polypeptide(L)'
;MRVQSACLLLLLLCAAVLSQTYDDFKRKHILKSCDDMMKTVNDDSQCKPVNTFIIANEEEVKALCKGKDNRTITYKFDVIDCKRKKKKPCEYKARPLEGEEKKIKCENSEPVHLERGCDELQTEILTE
;
A
#
# COMPACT_ATOMS: atom_id res chain seq x y z
N MET A 1 -38.06 8.59 -15.29
CA MET A 1 -36.75 8.79 -14.62
C MET A 1 -36.76 8.12 -13.25
N ARG A 2 -36.46 6.81 -13.15
CA ARG A 2 -36.29 6.10 -11.86
C ARG A 2 -35.09 5.16 -11.80
N VAL A 3 -34.38 5.00 -12.93
CA VAL A 3 -33.21 4.11 -13.06
C VAL A 3 -31.89 4.81 -12.70
N GLN A 4 -31.85 6.14 -12.65
CA GLN A 4 -30.60 6.86 -12.35
C GLN A 4 -30.17 6.76 -10.88
N SER A 5 -31.10 6.61 -9.93
CA SER A 5 -30.78 6.56 -8.50
C SER A 5 -30.04 5.27 -8.11
N ALA A 6 -30.44 4.13 -8.68
CA ALA A 6 -29.82 2.83 -8.37
C ALA A 6 -28.37 2.74 -8.86
N CYS A 7 -28.08 3.24 -10.07
CA CYS A 7 -26.70 3.26 -10.60
C CYS A 7 -25.80 4.18 -9.79
N LEU A 8 -26.30 5.34 -9.34
CA LEU A 8 -25.53 6.27 -8.53
C LEU A 8 -25.19 5.66 -7.15
N LEU A 9 -26.15 4.97 -6.54
CA LEU A 9 -25.94 4.24 -5.28
C LEU A 9 -24.95 3.08 -5.44
N LEU A 10 -25.02 2.32 -6.54
CA LEU A 10 -24.05 1.26 -6.85
C LEU A 10 -22.63 1.81 -7.02
N LEU A 11 -22.47 2.92 -7.75
CA LEU A 11 -21.17 3.56 -7.97
C LEU A 11 -20.55 4.11 -6.67
N LEU A 12 -21.38 4.70 -5.80
CA LEU A 12 -20.92 5.18 -4.49
C LEU A 12 -20.50 4.02 -3.57
N LEU A 13 -21.23 2.91 -3.58
CA LEU A 13 -20.84 1.69 -2.86
C LEU A 13 -19.53 1.11 -3.40
N CYS A 14 -19.33 1.08 -4.73
CA CYS A 14 -18.07 0.66 -5.34
C CYS A 14 -16.91 1.57 -4.92
N ALA A 15 -17.09 2.89 -4.92
CA ALA A 15 -16.06 3.84 -4.50
C ALA A 15 -15.68 3.66 -3.01
N ALA A 16 -16.66 3.42 -2.14
CA ALA A 16 -16.41 3.14 -0.72
C ALA A 16 -15.67 1.82 -0.50
N VAL A 17 -15.96 0.77 -1.29
CA VAL A 17 -15.24 -0.51 -1.25
C VAL A 17 -13.79 -0.39 -1.75
N LEU A 18 -13.52 0.55 -2.67
CA LEU A 18 -12.18 0.79 -3.19
C LEU A 18 -11.34 1.76 -2.32
N SER A 19 -11.97 2.57 -1.48
CA SER A 19 -11.27 3.41 -0.51
C SER A 19 -10.69 2.54 0.60
N GLN A 20 -9.37 2.62 0.77
CA GLN A 20 -8.66 1.88 1.81
C GLN A 20 -8.69 2.68 3.10
N THR A 21 -8.93 2.01 4.22
CA THR A 21 -8.88 2.64 5.55
C THR A 21 -7.43 2.77 6.04
N TYR A 22 -7.21 3.54 7.11
CA TYR A 22 -5.92 3.54 7.80
C TYR A 22 -5.51 2.15 8.31
N ASP A 23 -6.47 1.34 8.77
CA ASP A 23 -6.18 -0.01 9.23
C ASP A 23 -5.73 -0.92 8.07
N ASP A 24 -6.26 -0.72 6.87
CA ASP A 24 -5.76 -1.39 5.66
C ASP A 24 -4.35 -0.93 5.30
N PHE A 25 -4.09 0.38 5.35
CA PHE A 25 -2.77 0.96 5.11
C PHE A 25 -1.74 0.37 6.07
N LYS A 26 -2.03 0.39 7.38
CA LYS A 26 -1.17 -0.16 8.44
C LYS A 26 -0.86 -1.63 8.18
N ARG A 27 -1.89 -2.45 7.93
CA ARG A 27 -1.74 -3.89 7.67
C ARG A 27 -0.85 -4.18 6.45
N LYS A 28 -0.86 -3.29 5.45
CA LYS A 28 -0.13 -3.44 4.19
C LYS A 28 1.26 -2.83 4.19
N HIS A 29 1.56 -1.88 5.09
CA HIS A 29 2.75 -1.04 4.97
C HIS A 29 3.52 -0.78 6.27
N ILE A 30 3.05 -1.13 7.47
CA ILE A 30 3.78 -0.82 8.73
C ILE A 30 4.23 -2.12 9.45
N LEU A 31 5.52 -2.20 9.79
CA LEU A 31 6.33 -3.42 9.70
C LEU A 31 6.36 -4.38 10.92
N LYS A 32 6.58 -5.69 10.64
CA LYS A 32 7.19 -6.72 11.54
C LYS A 32 8.21 -7.64 10.83
N SER A 33 7.86 -8.33 9.73
CA SER A 33 8.77 -9.19 8.94
C SER A 33 8.27 -9.39 7.49
N CYS A 34 9.16 -9.62 6.51
CA CYS A 34 8.76 -9.78 5.10
C CYS A 34 7.82 -10.97 4.87
N ASP A 35 8.18 -12.17 5.32
CA ASP A 35 7.37 -13.35 5.01
C ASP A 35 6.00 -13.30 5.71
N ASP A 36 5.92 -12.73 6.92
CA ASP A 36 4.64 -12.60 7.62
C ASP A 36 3.75 -11.51 7.05
N MET A 37 4.33 -10.38 6.65
CA MET A 37 3.53 -9.32 6.04
C MET A 37 3.16 -9.63 4.60
N MET A 38 4.00 -10.38 3.87
CA MET A 38 3.61 -10.83 2.54
C MET A 38 2.39 -11.77 2.61
N LYS A 39 2.15 -12.49 3.72
CA LYS A 39 0.88 -13.24 3.90
C LYS A 39 -0.35 -12.33 3.92
N THR A 40 -0.24 -11.09 4.40
CA THR A 40 -1.39 -10.16 4.48
C THR A 40 -1.67 -9.43 3.18
N VAL A 41 -0.69 -9.38 2.27
CA VAL A 41 -0.82 -8.70 0.96
C VAL A 41 -0.85 -9.65 -0.23
N ASN A 42 -0.50 -10.93 -0.08
CA ASN A 42 -0.70 -11.92 -1.13
C ASN A 42 -2.17 -12.29 -1.23
N ASP A 43 -2.65 -12.46 -2.47
CA ASP A 43 -3.97 -13.05 -2.72
C ASP A 43 -3.85 -14.58 -2.65
N ASP A 44 -4.95 -15.28 -2.32
CA ASP A 44 -4.96 -16.74 -2.01
C ASP A 44 -4.26 -17.64 -3.03
N SER A 45 -4.09 -17.18 -4.28
CA SER A 45 -3.39 -17.90 -5.34
C SER A 45 -2.08 -17.26 -5.81
N GLN A 46 -1.79 -15.98 -5.49
CA GLN A 46 -0.70 -15.23 -6.14
C GLN A 46 0.24 -14.52 -5.15
N CYS A 47 1.52 -14.85 -5.24
CA CYS A 47 2.60 -14.14 -4.53
C CYS A 47 2.88 -12.82 -5.25
N LYS A 48 2.72 -11.67 -4.59
CA LYS A 48 3.05 -10.37 -5.20
C LYS A 48 4.54 -10.28 -5.54
N PRO A 49 4.94 -9.63 -6.65
CA PRO A 49 6.36 -9.51 -7.01
C PRO A 49 7.17 -8.70 -6.00
N VAL A 50 6.58 -7.62 -5.49
CA VAL A 50 7.21 -6.71 -4.52
C VAL A 50 6.14 -6.06 -3.66
N ASN A 51 6.50 -5.73 -2.41
CA ASN A 51 5.77 -4.78 -1.58
C ASN A 51 6.77 -4.01 -0.71
N THR A 52 6.59 -2.70 -0.61
CA THR A 52 7.36 -1.84 0.30
C THR A 52 6.66 -1.72 1.65
N PHE A 53 7.43 -1.89 2.71
CA PHE A 53 7.00 -1.66 4.09
C PHE A 53 7.85 -0.54 4.71
N ILE A 54 7.20 0.35 5.44
CA ILE A 54 7.79 1.49 6.15
C ILE A 54 8.31 1.02 7.50
N ILE A 55 9.57 1.35 7.79
CA ILE A 55 10.19 1.16 9.11
C ILE A 55 9.94 2.44 9.92
N ALA A 56 8.79 2.54 10.57
CA ALA A 56 8.46 3.66 11.45
C ALA A 56 7.38 3.25 12.47
N ASN A 57 7.19 4.07 13.50
CA ASN A 57 6.10 3.87 14.44
C ASN A 57 4.74 4.21 13.77
N GLU A 58 3.69 3.45 14.10
CA GLU A 58 2.34 3.67 13.56
C GLU A 58 1.83 5.09 13.83
N GLU A 59 2.04 5.62 15.03
CA GLU A 59 1.60 6.97 15.40
C GLU A 59 2.34 8.05 14.62
N GLU A 60 3.64 7.86 14.36
CA GLU A 60 4.44 8.77 13.55
C GLU A 60 3.90 8.83 12.12
N VAL A 61 3.64 7.65 11.51
CA VAL A 61 3.08 7.58 10.15
C VAL A 61 1.69 8.19 10.09
N LYS A 62 0.83 7.92 11.09
CA LYS A 62 -0.51 8.52 11.18
C LYS A 62 -0.45 10.05 11.30
N ALA A 63 0.47 10.57 12.12
CA ALA A 63 0.62 12.00 12.36
C ALA A 63 0.99 12.78 11.09
N LEU A 64 1.64 12.13 10.11
CA LEU A 64 1.97 12.77 8.83
C LEU A 64 0.72 13.25 8.07
N CYS A 65 -0.42 12.60 8.22
CA CYS A 65 -1.67 13.01 7.59
C CYS A 65 -2.54 13.94 8.46
N LYS A 66 -2.12 14.30 9.68
CA LYS A 66 -2.88 15.21 10.53
C LYS A 66 -3.09 16.58 9.86
N GLY A 67 -4.35 17.01 9.73
CA GLY A 67 -4.73 18.25 9.04
C GLY A 67 -4.45 18.19 7.54
N LYS A 68 -4.39 16.99 6.96
CA LYS A 68 -4.13 16.74 5.54
C LYS A 68 -5.26 15.89 4.97
N ASP A 69 -6.14 16.52 4.20
CA ASP A 69 -7.30 15.83 3.63
C ASP A 69 -7.24 15.84 2.11
N ASN A 70 -7.55 14.69 1.51
CA ASN A 70 -7.63 14.47 0.07
C ASN A 70 -6.40 14.97 -0.69
N ARG A 71 -5.20 14.78 -0.12
CA ARG A 71 -3.93 15.22 -0.70
C ARG A 71 -2.85 14.16 -0.57
N THR A 72 -1.96 14.10 -1.54
CA THR A 72 -0.73 13.31 -1.45
C THR A 72 0.37 14.15 -0.81
N ILE A 73 1.11 13.56 0.12
CA ILE A 73 2.32 14.12 0.72
C ILE A 73 3.54 13.30 0.35
N THR A 74 4.70 13.93 0.44
CA THR A 74 5.99 13.29 0.26
C THR A 74 6.74 13.29 1.58
N TYR A 75 7.33 12.15 1.96
CA TYR A 75 8.14 12.02 3.17
C TYR A 75 9.25 10.98 2.96
N LYS A 76 10.36 11.13 3.69
CA LYS A 76 11.48 10.18 3.63
C LYS A 76 11.35 9.13 4.71
N PHE A 77 11.43 7.86 4.32
CA PHE A 77 11.38 6.74 5.25
C PHE A 77 12.54 5.80 5.01
N ASP A 78 12.98 5.17 6.10
CA ASP A 78 13.62 3.87 5.97
C ASP A 78 12.54 2.85 5.64
N VAL A 79 12.80 2.02 4.64
CA VAL A 79 11.82 1.05 4.12
C VAL A 79 12.48 -0.30 3.87
N ILE A 80 11.64 -1.34 3.77
CA ILE A 80 12.05 -2.66 3.31
C ILE A 80 11.19 -3.02 2.10
N ASP A 81 11.84 -3.23 0.95
CA ASP A 81 11.20 -3.90 -0.18
C ASP A 81 11.30 -5.41 0.03
N CYS A 82 10.16 -6.09 0.10
CA CYS A 82 10.10 -7.55 0.12
C CYS A 82 9.93 -8.06 -1.31
N LYS A 83 11.04 -8.43 -1.94
CA LYS A 83 11.08 -8.88 -3.34
C LYS A 83 10.91 -10.38 -3.44
N ARG A 84 10.01 -10.84 -4.31
CA ARG A 84 9.72 -12.27 -4.50
C ARG A 84 10.95 -12.99 -5.02
N LYS A 85 11.39 -14.00 -4.26
CA LYS A 85 12.47 -14.92 -4.60
C LYS A 85 11.92 -16.19 -5.27
N LYS A 86 10.78 -16.69 -4.80
CA LYS A 86 10.15 -17.94 -5.28
C LYS A 86 8.63 -17.79 -5.33
N LYS A 87 8.01 -18.36 -6.38
CA LYS A 87 6.55 -18.28 -6.60
C LYS A 87 5.75 -19.28 -5.76
N LYS A 88 6.28 -20.46 -5.42
CA LYS A 88 5.62 -21.44 -4.52
C LYS A 88 6.66 -22.35 -3.83
N PRO A 89 6.58 -22.57 -2.51
CA PRO A 89 5.95 -21.65 -1.53
C PRO A 89 6.45 -20.21 -1.74
N CYS A 90 5.66 -19.20 -1.37
CA CYS A 90 6.12 -17.81 -1.51
C CYS A 90 7.35 -17.62 -0.61
N GLU A 91 8.48 -17.23 -1.20
CA GLU A 91 9.68 -16.82 -0.47
C GLU A 91 10.05 -15.41 -0.91
N TYR A 92 10.45 -14.57 0.04
CA TYR A 92 10.84 -13.19 -0.22
C TYR A 92 12.26 -12.91 0.26
N LYS A 93 12.90 -11.93 -0.39
CA LYS A 93 14.16 -11.35 0.05
C LYS A 93 13.90 -9.92 0.50
N ALA A 94 14.27 -9.62 1.75
CA ALA A 94 14.26 -8.26 2.26
C ALA A 94 15.37 -7.44 1.60
N ARG A 95 15.03 -6.23 1.17
CA ARG A 95 15.99 -5.21 0.75
C ARG A 95 15.72 -3.93 1.56
N PRO A 96 16.48 -3.69 2.64
CA PRO A 96 16.44 -2.43 3.36
C PRO A 96 16.92 -1.29 2.45
N LEU A 97 16.26 -0.15 2.55
CA LEU A 97 16.61 1.10 1.87
C LEU A 97 16.42 2.25 2.88
N GLU A 98 17.37 3.16 2.94
CA GLU A 98 17.38 4.24 3.93
C GLU A 98 17.00 5.58 3.27
N GLY A 99 16.19 6.38 3.96
CA GLY A 99 15.85 7.74 3.53
C GLY A 99 15.14 7.84 2.17
N GLU A 100 14.43 6.79 1.76
CA GLU A 100 13.68 6.72 0.50
C GLU A 100 12.52 7.71 0.49
N GLU A 101 12.41 8.48 -0.58
CA GLU A 101 11.28 9.38 -0.78
C GLU A 101 10.03 8.59 -1.16
N LYS A 102 8.97 8.69 -0.33
CA LYS A 102 7.70 8.01 -0.55
C LYS A 102 6.54 8.99 -0.58
N LYS A 103 5.55 8.67 -1.40
CA LYS A 103 4.31 9.43 -1.52
C LYS A 103 3.17 8.70 -0.81
N ILE A 104 2.47 9.42 0.06
CA ILE A 104 1.34 8.91 0.85
C ILE A 104 0.11 9.73 0.52
N LYS A 105 -0.96 9.06 0.12
CA LYS A 105 -2.29 9.68 0.00
C LYS A 105 -2.92 9.77 1.38
N CYS A 106 -3.33 10.97 1.76
CA CYS A 106 -4.08 11.24 2.98
C CYS A 106 -5.57 11.49 2.63
N GLU A 107 -6.48 10.81 3.33
CA GLU A 107 -7.93 11.04 3.28
C GLU A 107 -8.43 11.11 4.73
N ASN A 108 -9.30 12.08 5.05
CA ASN A 108 -9.83 12.29 6.40
C ASN A 108 -8.74 12.34 7.51
N SER A 109 -7.63 13.00 7.21
CA SER A 109 -6.46 13.15 8.06
C SER A 109 -5.75 11.85 8.44
N GLU A 110 -5.97 10.79 7.66
CA GLU A 110 -5.31 9.50 7.83
C GLU A 110 -4.65 9.02 6.53
N PRO A 111 -3.54 8.26 6.61
CA PRO A 111 -2.91 7.69 5.43
C PRO A 111 -3.70 6.49 4.93
N VAL A 112 -4.00 6.48 3.63
CA VAL A 112 -4.85 5.44 3.00
C VAL A 112 -4.16 4.73 1.84
N HIS A 113 -3.10 5.30 1.27
CA HIS A 113 -2.37 4.69 0.16
C HIS A 113 -0.89 5.08 0.18
N LEU A 114 0.00 4.10 -0.03
CA LEU A 114 1.41 4.31 -0.33
C LEU A 114 1.61 4.12 -1.83
N GLU A 115 2.03 5.17 -2.53
CA GLU A 115 2.32 5.04 -3.97
C GLU A 115 3.56 4.17 -4.17
N ARG A 116 3.49 3.30 -5.19
CA ARG A 116 4.62 2.49 -5.63
C ARG A 116 5.68 3.37 -6.28
N GLY A 117 6.95 3.06 -6.05
CA GLY A 117 8.05 3.72 -6.76
C GLY A 117 8.08 3.32 -8.24
N CYS A 118 8.50 4.21 -9.13
CA CYS A 118 8.60 3.92 -10.57
C CYS A 118 9.51 2.71 -10.90
N ASP A 119 10.49 2.40 -10.06
CA ASP A 119 11.37 1.24 -10.23
C ASP A 119 10.62 -0.10 -10.15
N GLU A 120 9.47 -0.16 -9.48
CA GLU A 120 8.64 -1.35 -9.39
C GLU A 120 7.89 -1.65 -10.71
N LEU A 121 7.45 -0.61 -11.43
CA LEU A 121 6.75 -0.74 -12.72
C LEU A 121 7.66 -1.32 -13.81
N GLN A 122 8.96 -1.03 -13.76
CA GLN A 122 9.93 -1.51 -14.75
C GLN A 122 10.21 -3.01 -14.61
N THR A 123 10.00 -3.58 -13.43
CA THR A 123 10.19 -5.01 -13.19
C THR A 123 9.00 -5.84 -13.69
N GLU A 124 7.79 -5.27 -13.72
CA GLU A 124 6.58 -5.95 -14.24
C GLU A 124 6.61 -6.08 -15.77
N ILE A 125 7.15 -5.10 -16.49
CA ILE A 125 7.22 -5.10 -17.96
C ILE A 125 8.19 -6.14 -18.54
N LEU A 126 9.15 -6.64 -17.74
CA LEU A 126 10.17 -7.59 -18.19
C LEU A 126 9.90 -9.06 -17.81
N THR A 127 8.71 -9.38 -17.27
CA THR A 127 8.39 -10.74 -16.82
C THR A 127 7.08 -11.33 -17.36
N GLU A 128 6.49 -10.72 -18.39
CA GLU A 128 5.45 -11.37 -19.23
C GLU A 128 6.06 -12.03 -20.47
#